data_AF-A0A7J8AUF3-F1
#
_entry.id   AF-A0A7J8AUF3-F1
#
_cell.length_a   1.000
_cell.length_b   1.000
_cell.length_c   1.000
_cell.angle_alpha   90.00
_cell.angle_beta   90.00
_cell.angle_gamma   90.00
#
_symmetry.space_group_name_H-M   'P 1'
#
loop_
_entity.id
_entity.type
_entity.pdbx_description
1 polymer ?
#
loop_
_entity_poly.entity_id
_entity_poly.type
_entity_poly.pdbx_seq_one_letter_code
_entity_poly.pdbx_strand_id
1 'polypeptide(L)'
;MDEEYDVIVLGTGLTECILSGIMSVNGKKVLHMDRNPYYGGESSSITPLEELYKRFQLLEGPPESMGRGRDWNVDLIPKFLMANGQLVKMLLYTEVTRYLDFKVVEGSFVYKGGKIYKVPSTETEALASNLMGMFEKRRFRKFLVFVANFDENDPKTFEGVDPQSTSMREVYRKFDLGQDVIDFTGHALALYRTDDYLDQPCLETINRIKLYSESLARYGKSPYLYPLYGLGELPQGFARLSAIYGGTYMLNKPVDDIYVCMISYAHNVAAQGKYIAIASTTVETAEPEKEVEPALELLEPIDQKFVAISDLYEPIDDGSESQVFCSCSYDATTHFETTCNDIKDIYKRMAGSAFDFENMKRKQNDVFGEADQ
;
A
#
# COMPACT_ATOMS: atom_id res chain seq x y z
N MET A 1 -16.01 -26.12 17.84
CA MET A 1 -14.86 -26.01 16.93
C MET A 1 -14.75 -27.34 16.24
N ASP A 2 -14.58 -27.32 14.93
CA ASP A 2 -14.25 -28.54 14.20
C ASP A 2 -12.82 -28.95 14.56
N GLU A 3 -12.50 -30.24 14.47
CA GLU A 3 -11.18 -30.75 14.86
C GLU A 3 -10.11 -30.58 13.76
N GLU A 4 -10.52 -30.33 12.51
CA GLU A 4 -9.62 -30.30 11.35
C GLU A 4 -9.94 -29.13 10.40
N TYR A 5 -8.88 -28.47 9.92
CA TYR A 5 -8.89 -27.34 8.98
C TYR A 5 -7.75 -27.52 7.97
N ASP A 6 -7.94 -27.07 6.73
CA ASP A 6 -6.90 -27.11 5.70
C ASP A 6 -5.79 -26.08 5.97
N VAL A 7 -6.19 -24.91 6.50
CA VAL A 7 -5.28 -23.78 6.79
C VAL A 7 -5.68 -23.14 8.10
N ILE A 8 -4.68 -22.89 8.96
CA ILE A 8 -4.84 -22.06 10.15
C ILE A 8 -4.07 -20.76 9.92
N VAL A 9 -4.74 -19.63 10.09
CA VAL A 9 -4.20 -18.28 9.96
C VAL A 9 -4.18 -17.62 11.33
N LEU A 10 -3.04 -17.02 11.69
CA LEU A 10 -2.83 -16.38 12.99
C LEU A 10 -2.54 -14.89 12.80
N GLY A 11 -3.36 -14.03 13.39
CA GLY A 11 -3.34 -12.58 13.22
C GLY A 11 -4.22 -12.13 12.06
N THR A 12 -4.92 -11.01 12.24
CA THR A 12 -5.84 -10.41 11.27
C THR A 12 -5.24 -9.16 10.64
N GLY A 13 -3.92 -9.16 10.46
CA GLY A 13 -3.25 -8.19 9.60
C GLY A 13 -3.78 -8.27 8.17
N LEU A 14 -3.58 -7.21 7.40
CA LEU A 14 -4.07 -7.18 6.02
C LEU A 14 -3.52 -8.36 5.18
N THR A 15 -2.26 -8.72 5.38
CA THR A 15 -1.59 -9.81 4.66
C THR A 15 -2.30 -11.14 4.91
N GLU A 16 -2.51 -11.46 6.18
CA GLU A 16 -3.19 -12.67 6.64
C GLU A 16 -4.65 -12.71 6.19
N CYS A 17 -5.36 -11.59 6.27
CA CYS A 17 -6.74 -11.47 5.83
C CYS A 17 -6.89 -11.72 4.32
N ILE A 18 -6.00 -11.17 3.50
CA ILE A 18 -6.03 -11.39 2.04
C ILE A 18 -5.74 -12.86 1.72
N LEU A 19 -4.70 -13.45 2.31
CA LEU A 19 -4.37 -14.87 2.13
C LEU A 19 -5.52 -15.77 2.58
N SER A 20 -6.10 -15.48 3.75
CA SER A 20 -7.28 -16.19 4.27
C SER A 20 -8.46 -16.12 3.30
N GLY A 21 -8.75 -14.94 2.73
CA GLY A 21 -9.78 -14.75 1.73
C GLY A 21 -9.51 -15.53 0.45
N ILE A 22 -8.30 -15.44 -0.10
CA ILE A 22 -7.87 -16.19 -1.29
C ILE A 22 -8.00 -17.70 -1.07
N MET A 23 -7.54 -18.21 0.08
CA MET A 23 -7.62 -19.65 0.38
C MET A 23 -9.07 -20.11 0.53
N SER A 24 -9.93 -19.30 1.16
CA SER A 24 -11.36 -19.59 1.30
C SER A 24 -12.06 -19.62 -0.07
N VAL A 25 -11.80 -18.64 -0.94
CA VAL A 25 -12.34 -18.58 -2.31
C VAL A 25 -11.87 -19.78 -3.15
N ASN A 26 -10.65 -20.27 -2.90
CA ASN A 26 -10.11 -21.48 -3.52
C ASN A 26 -10.64 -22.78 -2.89
N GLY A 27 -11.68 -22.71 -2.05
CA GLY A 27 -12.38 -23.87 -1.49
C GLY A 27 -11.68 -24.53 -0.31
N LYS A 28 -10.70 -23.86 0.32
CA LYS A 28 -10.04 -24.36 1.54
C LYS A 28 -10.84 -24.01 2.78
N LYS A 29 -10.87 -24.93 3.74
CA LYS A 29 -11.45 -24.73 5.07
C LYS A 29 -10.44 -23.99 5.96
N VAL A 30 -10.73 -22.72 6.26
CA VAL A 30 -9.80 -21.83 6.98
C VAL A 30 -10.25 -21.57 8.42
N LEU A 31 -9.36 -21.79 9.39
CA LEU A 31 -9.50 -21.26 10.75
C LEU A 31 -8.62 -20.01 10.86
N HIS A 32 -9.21 -18.87 11.20
CA HIS A 32 -8.49 -17.61 11.33
C HIS A 32 -8.61 -17.12 12.77
N MET A 33 -7.50 -16.90 13.47
CA MET A 33 -7.52 -16.50 14.86
C MET A 33 -6.67 -15.27 15.08
N ASP A 34 -7.19 -14.29 15.81
CA ASP A 34 -6.43 -13.17 16.35
C ASP A 34 -6.38 -13.24 17.86
N ARG A 35 -5.25 -12.74 18.31
CA ARG A 35 -4.91 -12.53 19.68
C ARG A 35 -5.57 -11.35 20.35
N ASN A 36 -5.76 -10.31 19.57
CA ASN A 36 -6.33 -9.06 20.01
C ASN A 36 -7.86 -9.17 20.02
N PRO A 37 -8.54 -8.37 20.83
CA PRO A 37 -10.00 -8.26 20.79
C PRO A 37 -10.50 -7.42 19.59
N TYR A 38 -9.61 -7.01 18.68
CA TYR A 38 -9.88 -6.17 17.51
C TYR A 38 -9.18 -6.72 16.27
N TYR A 39 -9.62 -6.27 15.08
CA TYR A 39 -9.03 -6.65 13.80
C TYR A 39 -7.84 -5.77 13.41
N GLY A 40 -6.96 -6.27 12.54
CA GLY A 40 -5.93 -5.50 11.84
C GLY A 40 -4.51 -5.65 12.40
N GLY A 41 -4.35 -6.27 13.57
CA GLY A 41 -3.06 -6.46 14.22
C GLY A 41 -2.26 -5.15 14.32
N GLU A 42 -1.01 -5.18 13.84
CA GLU A 42 -0.09 -4.04 13.74
C GLU A 42 -0.67 -2.88 12.91
N SER A 43 -1.45 -3.22 11.87
CA SER A 43 -2.09 -2.30 10.92
C SER A 43 -3.54 -1.94 11.29
N SER A 44 -3.92 -2.09 12.55
CA SER A 44 -5.30 -1.84 13.00
C SER A 44 -5.72 -0.37 12.91
N SER A 45 -7.02 -0.15 12.81
CA SER A 45 -7.63 1.18 12.91
C SER A 45 -8.22 1.37 14.29
N ILE A 46 -7.75 2.38 15.02
CA ILE A 46 -8.17 2.64 16.40
C ILE A 46 -9.34 3.62 16.41
N THR A 47 -10.42 3.19 17.05
CA THR A 47 -11.62 3.99 17.29
C THR A 47 -12.25 3.58 18.63
N PRO A 48 -12.80 4.52 19.42
CA PRO A 48 -12.82 5.98 19.21
C PRO A 48 -11.47 6.62 19.61
N LEU A 49 -11.33 7.94 19.39
CA LEU A 49 -10.10 8.70 19.69
C LEU A 49 -9.57 8.51 21.12
N GLU A 50 -10.46 8.29 22.09
CA GLU A 50 -10.10 8.01 23.48
C GLU A 50 -9.22 6.75 23.63
N GLU A 51 -9.47 5.71 22.83
CA GLU A 51 -8.62 4.50 22.85
C GLU A 51 -7.23 4.77 22.25
N LEU A 52 -7.11 5.71 21.30
CA LEU A 52 -5.82 6.15 20.80
C LEU A 52 -5.01 6.85 21.90
N TYR A 53 -5.63 7.80 22.62
CA TYR A 53 -4.99 8.48 23.75
C TYR A 53 -4.53 7.50 24.82
N LYS A 54 -5.40 6.56 25.19
CA LYS A 54 -5.09 5.51 26.16
C LYS A 54 -3.95 4.61 25.69
N ARG A 55 -3.94 4.22 24.42
CA ARG A 55 -2.85 3.42 23.82
C ARG A 55 -1.49 4.12 23.98
N PHE A 56 -1.44 5.41 23.70
CA PHE A 56 -0.22 6.21 23.80
C PHE A 56 0.03 6.79 25.20
N GLN A 57 -0.62 6.25 26.23
CA GLN A 57 -0.47 6.63 27.64
C GLN A 57 -0.75 8.12 27.92
N LEU A 58 -1.56 8.77 27.08
CA LEU A 58 -2.05 10.13 27.29
C LEU A 58 -3.32 10.09 28.15
N LEU A 59 -3.12 9.98 29.46
CA LEU A 59 -4.20 9.77 30.44
C LEU A 59 -5.19 10.93 30.56
N GLU A 60 -4.81 12.12 30.06
CA GLU A 60 -5.69 13.29 29.99
C GLU A 60 -6.87 13.12 29.04
N GLY A 61 -6.76 12.19 28.08
CA GLY A 61 -7.78 11.97 27.04
C GLY A 61 -7.85 13.12 26.02
N PRO A 62 -8.66 12.95 24.94
CA PRO A 62 -8.78 13.97 23.91
C PRO A 62 -9.48 15.24 24.45
N PRO A 63 -8.94 16.45 24.18
CA PRO A 63 -9.62 17.69 24.53
C PRO A 63 -10.90 17.87 23.69
N GLU A 64 -11.87 18.63 24.19
CA GLU A 64 -13.16 18.87 23.50
C GLU A 64 -12.99 19.43 22.07
N SER A 65 -11.90 20.16 21.82
CA SER A 65 -11.55 20.69 20.49
C SER A 65 -11.26 19.63 19.43
N MET A 66 -11.06 18.37 19.82
CA MET A 66 -10.90 17.22 18.91
C MET A 66 -12.23 16.68 18.39
N GLY A 67 -13.36 17.20 18.88
CA GLY A 67 -14.69 16.79 18.43
C GLY A 67 -15.12 15.44 19.01
N ARG A 68 -16.00 14.73 18.29
CA ARG A 68 -16.55 13.45 18.75
C ARG A 68 -15.55 12.32 18.49
N GLY A 69 -15.14 11.61 19.54
CA GLY A 69 -14.17 10.52 19.43
C GLY A 69 -14.54 9.41 18.45
N ARG A 70 -15.84 9.10 18.28
CA ARG A 70 -16.33 8.07 17.35
C ARG A 70 -16.22 8.43 15.86
N ASP A 71 -15.99 9.71 15.55
CA ASP A 71 -15.76 10.14 14.17
C ASP A 71 -14.30 9.89 13.72
N TRP A 72 -13.47 9.35 14.63
CA TRP A 72 -12.08 9.02 14.38
C TRP A 72 -11.92 7.52 14.12
N ASN A 73 -11.21 7.19 13.04
CA ASN A 73 -10.76 5.83 12.71
C ASN A 73 -9.28 5.95 12.35
N VAL A 74 -8.42 5.88 13.37
CA VAL A 74 -7.01 6.23 13.22
C VAL A 74 -6.24 4.97 12.90
N ASP A 75 -5.92 4.80 11.62
CA ASP A 75 -5.05 3.73 11.18
C ASP A 75 -3.67 3.88 11.76
N LEU A 76 -3.17 2.76 12.24
CA LEU A 76 -1.82 2.61 12.66
C LEU A 76 -0.98 2.51 11.38
N ILE A 77 -1.07 1.51 10.52
CA ILE A 77 -0.18 1.50 9.32
C ILE A 77 -0.96 1.83 8.04
N PRO A 78 -1.36 3.10 7.79
CA PRO A 78 -1.99 3.47 6.56
C PRO A 78 -1.02 3.52 5.41
N LYS A 79 -1.49 2.88 4.36
CA LYS A 79 -0.86 2.75 3.09
C LYS A 79 -1.94 3.00 2.05
N PHE A 80 -1.57 3.67 0.98
CA PHE A 80 -2.44 3.90 -0.16
C PHE A 80 -2.43 2.70 -1.10
N LEU A 81 -3.59 2.47 -1.72
CA LEU A 81 -3.73 1.47 -2.77
C LEU A 81 -3.46 2.15 -4.12
N MET A 82 -2.47 1.65 -4.87
CA MET A 82 -2.30 2.05 -6.27
C MET A 82 -3.53 1.59 -7.06
N ALA A 83 -4.21 2.51 -7.73
CA ALA A 83 -5.51 2.28 -8.39
C ALA A 83 -5.53 1.10 -9.38
N ASN A 84 -4.47 0.94 -10.17
CA ASN A 84 -4.30 -0.20 -11.09
C ASN A 84 -3.33 -1.26 -10.54
N GLY A 85 -2.95 -1.14 -9.27
CA GLY A 85 -1.98 -1.98 -8.61
C GLY A 85 -2.47 -3.41 -8.39
N GLN A 86 -1.53 -4.28 -8.06
CA GLN A 86 -1.79 -5.71 -7.86
C GLN A 86 -2.72 -5.97 -6.67
N LEU A 87 -2.60 -5.20 -5.59
CA LEU A 87 -3.50 -5.32 -4.43
C LEU A 87 -4.97 -5.10 -4.83
N VAL A 88 -5.29 -4.03 -5.56
CA VAL A 88 -6.66 -3.76 -6.04
C VAL A 88 -7.17 -4.92 -6.91
N LYS A 89 -6.31 -5.52 -7.74
CA LYS A 89 -6.67 -6.71 -8.52
C LYS A 89 -7.00 -7.92 -7.63
N MET A 90 -6.29 -8.14 -6.52
CA MET A 90 -6.62 -9.19 -5.55
C MET A 90 -7.94 -8.91 -4.81
N LEU A 91 -8.21 -7.65 -4.44
CA LEU A 91 -9.47 -7.27 -3.81
C LEU A 91 -10.66 -7.52 -4.75
N LEU A 92 -10.52 -7.17 -6.03
CA LEU A 92 -11.54 -7.45 -7.04
C LEU A 92 -11.75 -8.95 -7.24
N TYR A 93 -10.66 -9.71 -7.30
CA TYR A 93 -10.71 -11.16 -7.47
C TYR A 93 -11.48 -11.85 -6.32
N THR A 94 -11.20 -11.46 -5.08
CA THR A 94 -11.88 -12.00 -3.90
C THR A 94 -13.29 -11.47 -3.71
N GLU A 95 -13.75 -10.55 -4.56
CA GLU A 95 -15.04 -9.84 -4.48
C GLU A 95 -15.26 -9.06 -3.17
N VAL A 96 -14.23 -8.90 -2.33
CA VAL A 96 -14.32 -8.18 -1.05
C VAL A 96 -14.66 -6.70 -1.25
N THR A 97 -14.39 -6.16 -2.44
CA THR A 97 -14.76 -4.78 -2.83
C THR A 97 -16.26 -4.52 -2.74
N ARG A 98 -17.12 -5.54 -2.68
CA ARG A 98 -18.56 -5.38 -2.41
C ARG A 98 -18.86 -4.82 -1.01
N TYR A 99 -17.90 -4.88 -0.10
CA TYR A 99 -18.01 -4.43 1.28
C TYR A 99 -17.19 -3.16 1.55
N LEU A 100 -16.52 -2.61 0.54
CA LEU A 100 -15.56 -1.52 0.70
C LEU A 100 -15.90 -0.38 -0.25
N ASP A 101 -16.01 0.83 0.30
CA ASP A 101 -16.11 2.04 -0.48
C ASP A 101 -14.75 2.73 -0.55
N PHE A 102 -14.23 2.94 -1.76
CA PHE A 102 -12.95 3.62 -1.96
C PHE A 102 -13.13 5.06 -2.41
N LYS A 103 -12.27 5.95 -1.88
CA LYS A 103 -12.15 7.34 -2.33
C LYS A 103 -10.76 7.57 -2.92
N VAL A 104 -10.72 8.39 -3.96
CA VAL A 104 -9.47 8.86 -4.58
C VAL A 104 -8.80 9.87 -3.66
N VAL A 105 -7.51 9.68 -3.40
CA VAL A 105 -6.67 10.64 -2.66
C VAL A 105 -6.48 11.91 -3.50
N GLU A 106 -6.49 13.08 -2.87
CA GLU A 106 -6.60 14.34 -3.63
C GLU A 106 -5.32 14.78 -4.35
N GLY A 107 -4.16 14.33 -3.88
CA GLY A 107 -2.90 14.72 -4.49
C GLY A 107 -1.75 13.83 -4.07
N SER A 108 -0.67 13.91 -4.85
CA SER A 108 0.61 13.27 -4.58
C SER A 108 1.69 14.34 -4.71
N PHE A 109 2.58 14.42 -3.71
CA PHE A 109 3.56 15.49 -3.56
C PHE A 109 4.93 14.91 -3.26
N VAL A 110 5.98 15.61 -3.70
CA VAL A 110 7.37 15.29 -3.42
C VAL A 110 8.06 16.49 -2.78
N TYR A 111 8.91 16.24 -1.80
CA TYR A 111 9.71 17.26 -1.14
C TYR A 111 10.99 17.53 -1.96
N LYS A 112 11.30 18.81 -2.17
CA LYS A 112 12.55 19.26 -2.79
C LYS A 112 12.95 20.61 -2.22
N GLY A 113 14.15 20.72 -1.65
CA GLY A 113 14.73 21.99 -1.22
C GLY A 113 13.84 22.81 -0.26
N GLY A 114 13.27 22.17 0.76
CA GLY A 114 12.44 22.86 1.77
C GLY A 114 10.97 23.04 1.39
N LYS A 115 10.52 22.57 0.22
CA LYS A 115 9.16 22.76 -0.27
C LYS A 115 8.58 21.48 -0.85
N ILE A 116 7.27 21.35 -0.76
CA ILE A 116 6.51 20.28 -1.43
C ILE A 116 6.01 20.75 -2.79
N TYR A 117 6.04 19.84 -3.76
CA TYR A 117 5.56 20.09 -5.12
C TYR A 117 4.69 18.93 -5.58
N LYS A 118 3.63 19.23 -6.34
CA LYS A 118 2.82 18.18 -6.95
C LYS A 118 3.68 17.34 -7.90
N VAL A 119 3.60 16.01 -7.77
CA VAL A 119 4.32 15.08 -8.64
C VAL A 119 3.76 15.18 -10.07
N PRO A 120 4.58 15.52 -11.09
CA PRO A 120 4.13 15.60 -12.46
C PRO A 120 4.12 14.23 -13.13
N SER A 121 2.96 13.83 -13.64
CA SER A 121 2.74 12.47 -14.16
C SER A 121 2.09 12.44 -15.54
N THR A 122 1.77 13.62 -16.09
CA THR A 122 1.29 13.81 -17.46
C THR A 122 2.15 14.85 -18.17
N GLU A 123 2.09 14.87 -19.51
CA GLU A 123 2.79 15.88 -20.31
C GLU A 123 2.42 17.32 -19.89
N THR A 124 1.14 17.57 -19.63
CA THR A 124 0.63 18.88 -19.21
C THR A 124 1.18 19.28 -17.85
N GLU A 125 1.18 18.36 -16.89
CA GLU A 125 1.73 18.62 -15.55
C GLU A 125 3.25 18.80 -15.57
N ALA A 126 3.97 18.03 -16.40
CA ALA A 126 5.41 18.16 -16.57
C ALA A 126 5.81 19.56 -17.04
N LEU A 127 5.06 20.13 -18.00
CA LEU A 127 5.31 21.49 -18.49
C LEU A 127 4.93 22.57 -17.45
N ALA A 128 3.91 22.32 -16.63
CA ALA A 128 3.46 23.23 -15.58
C ALA A 128 4.29 23.16 -14.28
N SER A 129 4.99 22.05 -14.01
CA SER A 129 5.64 21.76 -12.72
C SER A 129 6.71 22.77 -12.31
N ASN A 130 6.80 23.15 -11.04
CA ASN A 130 7.88 24.02 -10.55
C ASN A 130 9.12 23.24 -10.05
N LEU A 131 9.15 21.90 -10.22
CA LEU A 131 10.28 21.06 -9.80
C LEU A 131 11.52 21.20 -10.70
N MET A 132 11.31 21.63 -11.94
CA MET A 132 12.31 21.57 -13.01
C MET A 132 12.47 22.92 -13.70
N GLY A 133 13.69 23.18 -14.19
CA GLY A 133 13.96 24.31 -15.09
C GLY A 133 13.29 24.13 -16.46
N MET A 134 13.10 25.22 -17.20
CA MET A 134 12.32 25.21 -18.46
C MET A 134 12.80 24.17 -19.50
N PHE A 135 14.12 24.01 -19.66
CA PHE A 135 14.69 23.04 -20.59
C PHE A 135 14.51 21.59 -20.12
N GLU A 136 14.69 21.37 -18.81
CA GLU A 136 14.56 20.06 -18.19
C GLU A 136 13.13 19.53 -18.26
N LYS A 137 12.11 20.39 -18.07
CA LYS A 137 10.69 20.02 -18.29
C LYS A 137 10.43 19.45 -19.68
N ARG A 138 11.06 20.01 -20.72
CA ARG A 138 10.87 19.55 -22.10
C ARG A 138 11.51 18.18 -22.30
N ARG A 139 12.65 17.90 -21.67
CA ARG A 139 13.30 16.59 -21.67
C ARG A 139 12.49 15.57 -20.89
N PHE A 140 12.03 15.93 -19.70
CA PHE A 140 11.18 15.07 -18.88
C PHE A 140 9.84 14.74 -19.56
N ARG A 141 9.21 15.71 -20.25
CA ARG A 141 8.05 15.43 -21.11
C ARG A 141 8.35 14.37 -22.17
N LYS A 142 9.48 14.47 -22.87
CA LYS A 142 9.87 13.46 -23.88
C LYS A 142 10.07 12.07 -23.25
N PHE A 143 10.66 12.03 -22.05
CA PHE A 143 10.78 10.79 -21.29
C PHE A 143 9.40 10.18 -20.94
N LEU A 144 8.44 10.99 -20.46
CA LEU A 144 7.08 10.50 -20.18
C LEU A 144 6.38 9.99 -21.45
N VAL A 145 6.57 10.65 -22.59
CA VAL A 145 6.04 10.18 -23.88
C VAL A 145 6.67 8.84 -24.29
N PHE A 146 7.98 8.68 -24.11
CA PHE A 146 8.66 7.40 -24.32
C PHE A 146 8.08 6.30 -23.43
N VAL A 147 7.94 6.55 -22.13
CA VAL A 147 7.37 5.59 -21.18
C VAL A 147 5.93 5.22 -21.56
N ALA A 148 5.10 6.20 -21.91
CA ALA A 148 3.71 5.96 -22.29
C ALA A 148 3.56 5.13 -23.58
N ASN A 149 4.45 5.34 -24.56
CA ASN A 149 4.41 4.66 -25.86
C ASN A 149 5.15 3.32 -25.88
N PHE A 150 5.94 3.02 -24.85
CA PHE A 150 6.69 1.77 -24.76
C PHE A 150 5.72 0.57 -24.83
N ASP A 151 6.05 -0.48 -25.59
CA ASP A 151 5.30 -1.74 -25.64
C ASP A 151 6.30 -2.88 -25.74
N GLU A 152 6.32 -3.76 -24.73
CA GLU A 152 7.22 -4.91 -24.66
C GLU A 152 7.15 -5.83 -25.88
N ASN A 153 6.01 -5.83 -26.60
CA ASN A 153 5.79 -6.65 -27.78
C ASN A 153 6.13 -5.94 -29.11
N ASP A 154 6.42 -4.63 -29.09
CA ASP A 154 6.81 -3.87 -30.28
C ASP A 154 8.19 -3.21 -30.08
N PRO A 155 9.26 -3.85 -30.57
CA PRO A 155 10.62 -3.31 -30.49
C PRO A 155 10.81 -1.92 -31.10
N LYS A 156 9.91 -1.44 -31.97
CA LYS A 156 9.98 -0.08 -32.51
C LYS A 156 9.76 0.98 -31.44
N THR A 157 9.03 0.65 -30.38
CA THR A 157 8.72 1.56 -29.27
C THR A 157 9.90 1.72 -28.30
N PHE A 158 10.91 0.85 -28.37
CA PHE A 158 12.05 0.89 -27.45
C PHE A 158 12.99 2.07 -27.72
N GLU A 159 12.86 2.73 -28.87
CA GLU A 159 13.72 3.84 -29.28
C GLU A 159 15.23 3.52 -29.19
N GLY A 160 15.62 2.24 -29.30
CA GLY A 160 17.02 1.80 -29.18
C GLY A 160 17.52 1.57 -27.75
N VAL A 161 16.62 1.41 -26.77
CA VAL A 161 16.96 0.74 -25.50
C VAL A 161 16.68 -0.76 -25.60
N ASP A 162 17.42 -1.58 -24.87
CA ASP A 162 17.07 -2.98 -24.66
C ASP A 162 16.46 -3.12 -23.25
N PRO A 163 15.15 -3.43 -23.12
CA PRO A 163 14.46 -3.46 -21.83
C PRO A 163 15.06 -4.41 -20.80
N GLN A 164 15.72 -5.49 -21.26
CA GLN A 164 16.24 -6.55 -20.40
C GLN A 164 17.69 -6.33 -19.98
N SER A 165 18.40 -5.40 -20.61
CA SER A 165 19.85 -5.20 -20.38
C SER A 165 20.25 -3.75 -20.14
N THR A 166 19.56 -2.78 -20.75
CA THR A 166 19.85 -1.36 -20.57
C THR A 166 19.43 -0.93 -19.17
N SER A 167 20.38 -0.36 -18.43
CA SER A 167 20.12 0.12 -17.07
C SER A 167 19.21 1.34 -17.08
N MET A 168 18.46 1.58 -16.01
CA MET A 168 17.62 2.77 -15.92
C MET A 168 18.45 4.07 -15.93
N ARG A 169 19.68 4.03 -15.39
CA ARG A 169 20.65 5.12 -15.45
C ARG A 169 20.99 5.51 -16.89
N GLU A 170 21.16 4.53 -17.78
CA GLU A 170 21.41 4.78 -19.20
C GLU A 170 20.18 5.36 -19.90
N VAL A 171 18.98 4.91 -19.53
CA VAL A 171 17.73 5.54 -20.02
C VAL A 171 17.67 7.00 -19.59
N TYR A 172 17.95 7.34 -18.34
CA TYR A 172 17.97 8.73 -17.89
C TYR A 172 19.04 9.58 -18.61
N ARG A 173 20.23 9.02 -18.85
CA ARG A 173 21.28 9.68 -19.65
C ARG A 173 20.84 9.94 -21.09
N LYS A 174 20.12 9.00 -21.72
CA LYS A 174 19.56 9.16 -23.08
C LYS A 174 18.67 10.39 -23.18
N PHE A 175 17.90 10.69 -22.13
CA PHE A 175 17.02 11.86 -22.06
C PHE A 175 17.67 13.09 -21.42
N ASP A 176 18.94 13.03 -21.01
CA ASP A 176 19.67 14.12 -20.34
C ASP A 176 18.90 14.66 -19.10
N LEU A 177 18.45 13.75 -18.24
CA LEU A 177 17.75 14.09 -16.99
C LEU A 177 18.77 14.23 -15.85
N GLY A 178 18.69 15.34 -15.11
CA GLY A 178 19.55 15.61 -13.95
C GLY A 178 19.14 14.83 -12.70
N GLN A 179 20.02 14.82 -11.69
CA GLN A 179 19.82 14.04 -10.45
C GLN A 179 18.49 14.36 -9.78
N ASP A 180 18.13 15.64 -9.62
CA ASP A 180 16.85 16.01 -9.02
C ASP A 180 15.63 15.40 -9.72
N VAL A 181 15.69 15.21 -11.04
CA VAL A 181 14.61 14.59 -11.83
C VAL A 181 14.60 13.08 -11.64
N ILE A 182 15.79 12.49 -11.61
CA ILE A 182 15.98 11.08 -11.31
C ILE A 182 15.37 10.76 -9.95
N ASP A 183 15.69 11.54 -8.91
CA ASP A 183 15.22 11.36 -7.53
C ASP A 183 13.68 11.31 -7.47
N PHE A 184 12.99 12.35 -7.97
CA PHE A 184 11.53 12.34 -7.89
C PHE A 184 10.91 11.29 -8.83
N THR A 185 11.56 10.94 -9.94
CA THR A 185 11.04 9.91 -10.84
C THR A 185 11.16 8.52 -10.21
N GLY A 186 12.30 8.21 -9.60
CA GLY A 186 12.54 6.94 -8.90
C GLY A 186 11.65 6.79 -7.68
N HIS A 187 11.64 7.80 -6.81
CA HIS A 187 11.00 7.70 -5.50
C HIS A 187 9.52 8.07 -5.49
N ALA A 188 9.08 9.03 -6.32
CA ALA A 188 7.69 9.53 -6.29
C ALA A 188 6.81 9.01 -7.44
N LEU A 189 7.38 8.58 -8.58
CA LEU A 189 6.64 7.93 -9.66
C LEU A 189 6.82 6.41 -9.66
N ALA A 190 8.05 5.92 -9.64
CA ALA A 190 8.36 4.49 -9.64
C ALA A 190 8.30 3.83 -8.25
N LEU A 191 8.22 4.66 -7.20
CA LEU A 191 8.04 4.24 -5.80
C LEU A 191 9.14 3.30 -5.28
N TYR A 192 10.38 3.50 -5.75
CA TYR A 192 11.54 2.83 -5.18
C TYR A 192 11.94 3.47 -3.84
N ARG A 193 12.48 2.65 -2.93
CA ARG A 193 13.00 3.09 -1.63
C ARG A 193 14.47 3.52 -1.70
N THR A 194 15.22 2.91 -2.62
CA THR A 194 16.65 3.08 -2.82
C THR A 194 16.96 3.32 -4.29
N ASP A 195 18.15 3.81 -4.58
CA ASP A 195 18.66 4.07 -5.93
C ASP A 195 19.22 2.81 -6.64
N ASP A 196 19.08 1.63 -6.04
CA ASP A 196 19.60 0.37 -6.62
C ASP A 196 19.03 0.09 -8.00
N TYR A 197 17.78 0.54 -8.26
CA TYR A 197 17.10 0.39 -9.55
C TYR A 197 17.83 1.08 -10.71
N LEU A 198 18.69 2.07 -10.43
CA LEU A 198 19.43 2.81 -11.45
C LEU A 198 20.33 1.89 -12.27
N ASP A 199 20.90 0.86 -11.62
CA ASP A 199 21.82 -0.08 -12.25
C ASP A 199 21.16 -1.43 -12.58
N GLN A 200 19.84 -1.52 -12.46
CA GLN A 200 19.01 -2.67 -12.88
C GLN A 200 18.40 -2.44 -14.27
N PRO A 201 17.96 -3.52 -14.97
CA PRO A 201 17.24 -3.40 -16.24
C PRO A 201 16.04 -2.45 -16.17
N CYS A 202 15.90 -1.61 -17.19
CA CYS A 202 14.94 -0.50 -17.17
C CYS A 202 13.47 -0.94 -17.25
N LEU A 203 13.18 -2.17 -17.67
CA LEU A 203 11.82 -2.65 -17.89
C LEU A 203 10.92 -2.50 -16.67
N GLU A 204 11.36 -2.96 -15.49
CA GLU A 204 10.56 -2.87 -14.26
C GLU A 204 10.23 -1.41 -13.93
N THR A 205 11.21 -0.53 -14.05
CA THR A 205 11.04 0.90 -13.77
C THR A 205 10.07 1.56 -14.75
N ILE A 206 10.18 1.26 -16.05
CA ILE A 206 9.24 1.75 -17.06
C ILE A 206 7.81 1.29 -16.72
N ASN A 207 7.64 0.02 -16.36
CA ASN A 207 6.32 -0.53 -16.01
C ASN A 207 5.75 0.07 -14.71
N ARG A 208 6.57 0.36 -13.71
CA ARG A 208 6.15 1.08 -12.49
C ARG A 208 5.69 2.51 -12.80
N ILE A 209 6.43 3.24 -13.63
CA ILE A 209 6.06 4.61 -14.02
C ILE A 209 4.77 4.60 -14.84
N LYS A 210 4.61 3.65 -15.78
CA LYS A 210 3.34 3.45 -16.50
C LYS A 210 2.19 3.17 -15.55
N LEU A 211 2.37 2.24 -14.61
CA LEU A 211 1.35 1.90 -13.62
C LEU A 211 0.88 3.15 -12.86
N TYR A 212 1.80 4.03 -12.46
CA TYR A 212 1.46 5.31 -11.84
C TYR A 212 0.63 6.20 -12.78
N SER A 213 1.11 6.42 -14.02
CA SER A 213 0.42 7.28 -14.99
C SER A 213 -0.97 6.76 -15.38
N GLU A 214 -1.13 5.45 -15.57
CA GLU A 214 -2.42 4.81 -15.86
C GLU A 214 -3.38 4.87 -14.67
N SER A 215 -2.86 4.69 -13.45
CA SER A 215 -3.62 4.81 -12.21
C SER A 215 -4.13 6.23 -12.02
N LEU A 216 -3.29 7.23 -12.28
CA LEU A 216 -3.70 8.63 -12.26
C LEU A 216 -4.72 8.94 -13.34
N ALA A 217 -4.52 8.47 -14.57
CA ALA A 217 -5.42 8.74 -15.69
C ALA A 217 -6.85 8.25 -15.43
N ARG A 218 -7.01 7.19 -14.62
CA ARG A 218 -8.32 6.65 -14.22
C ARG A 218 -9.11 7.61 -13.33
N TYR A 219 -8.45 8.36 -12.45
CA TYR A 219 -9.11 9.13 -11.38
C TYR A 219 -8.79 10.64 -11.35
N GLY A 220 -7.81 11.08 -12.12
CA GLY A 220 -7.46 12.48 -12.41
C GLY A 220 -6.79 13.27 -11.28
N LYS A 221 -6.96 12.90 -10.01
CA LYS A 221 -6.41 13.63 -8.85
C LYS A 221 -5.04 13.11 -8.41
N SER A 222 -4.99 11.83 -8.07
CA SER A 222 -3.80 11.07 -7.70
C SER A 222 -3.97 9.63 -8.20
N PRO A 223 -2.91 8.81 -8.25
CA PRO A 223 -3.02 7.39 -8.60
C PRO A 223 -3.50 6.51 -7.43
N TYR A 224 -3.86 7.12 -6.29
CA TYR A 224 -4.06 6.44 -5.03
C TYR A 224 -5.54 6.38 -4.63
N LEU A 225 -5.91 5.23 -4.08
CA LEU A 225 -7.19 4.97 -3.44
C LEU A 225 -6.99 4.72 -1.95
N TYR A 226 -8.01 5.08 -1.18
CA TYR A 226 -8.07 4.84 0.25
C TYR A 226 -9.51 4.49 0.65
N PRO A 227 -9.73 3.46 1.49
CA PRO A 227 -11.08 3.08 1.92
C PRO A 227 -11.69 4.15 2.82
N LEU A 228 -12.99 4.43 2.64
CA LEU A 228 -13.75 5.19 3.62
C LEU A 228 -13.72 4.43 4.96
N TYR A 229 -13.62 5.17 6.06
CA TYR A 229 -13.48 4.65 7.43
C TYR A 229 -12.14 3.98 7.76
N GLY A 230 -11.17 4.01 6.84
CA GLY A 230 -9.81 3.52 7.11
C GLY A 230 -9.58 2.06 6.71
N LEU A 231 -8.32 1.63 6.79
CA LEU A 231 -7.91 0.27 6.41
C LEU A 231 -8.47 -0.80 7.35
N GLY A 232 -8.95 -0.42 8.53
CA GLY A 232 -9.67 -1.34 9.42
C GLY A 232 -10.86 -2.04 8.74
N GLU A 233 -11.43 -1.45 7.69
CA GLU A 233 -12.49 -2.06 6.88
C GLU A 233 -11.99 -3.26 6.05
N LEU A 234 -10.72 -3.29 5.65
CA LEU A 234 -10.17 -4.38 4.84
C LEU A 234 -10.16 -5.72 5.61
N PRO A 235 -9.54 -5.84 6.81
CA PRO A 235 -9.65 -7.05 7.62
C PRO A 235 -11.10 -7.46 7.91
N GLN A 236 -11.99 -6.50 8.19
CA GLN A 236 -13.41 -6.78 8.43
C GLN A 236 -14.11 -7.36 7.19
N GLY A 237 -13.86 -6.77 6.01
CA GLY A 237 -14.37 -7.26 4.74
C GLY A 237 -13.90 -8.69 4.45
N PHE A 238 -12.63 -8.98 4.71
CA PHE A 238 -12.07 -10.33 4.54
C PHE A 238 -12.58 -11.33 5.58
N ALA A 239 -12.79 -10.92 6.83
CA ALA A 239 -13.42 -11.75 7.85
C ALA A 239 -14.84 -12.16 7.43
N ARG A 240 -15.62 -11.20 6.90
CA ARG A 240 -16.94 -11.48 6.34
C ARG A 240 -16.87 -12.42 5.14
N LEU A 241 -15.94 -12.17 4.22
CA LEU A 241 -15.77 -13.00 3.03
C LEU A 241 -15.43 -14.45 3.43
N SER A 242 -14.44 -14.65 4.29
CA SER A 242 -14.04 -15.99 4.72
C SER A 242 -15.19 -16.71 5.43
N ALA A 243 -15.97 -16.02 6.26
CA ALA A 243 -17.16 -16.59 6.90
C ALA A 243 -18.22 -17.08 5.90
N ILE A 244 -18.41 -16.39 4.77
CA ILE A 244 -19.33 -16.83 3.69
C ILE A 244 -18.89 -18.18 3.10
N TYR A 245 -17.58 -18.40 3.01
CA TYR A 245 -16.99 -19.65 2.52
C TYR A 245 -16.76 -20.70 3.62
N GLY A 246 -17.34 -20.51 4.81
CA GLY A 246 -17.25 -21.46 5.93
C GLY A 246 -15.99 -21.31 6.81
N GLY A 247 -15.20 -20.26 6.59
CA GLY A 247 -14.10 -19.89 7.47
C GLY A 247 -14.57 -19.44 8.86
N THR A 248 -13.77 -19.70 9.88
CA THR A 248 -14.09 -19.30 11.27
C THR A 248 -13.09 -18.28 11.78
N TYR A 249 -13.55 -17.06 12.13
CA TYR A 249 -12.71 -16.02 12.76
C TYR A 249 -12.86 -16.00 14.28
N MET A 250 -11.76 -15.98 15.03
CA MET A 250 -11.75 -15.94 16.50
C MET A 250 -10.82 -14.85 17.03
N LEU A 251 -11.34 -13.85 17.73
CA LEU A 251 -10.54 -12.80 18.38
C LEU A 251 -10.22 -13.16 19.85
N ASN A 252 -9.30 -12.41 20.49
CA ASN A 252 -8.93 -12.50 21.91
C ASN A 252 -8.11 -13.75 22.34
N LYS A 253 -7.05 -14.09 21.60
CA LYS A 253 -6.07 -15.20 21.81
C LYS A 253 -4.56 -14.79 21.86
N PRO A 254 -4.02 -14.26 22.96
CA PRO A 254 -2.95 -13.22 23.09
C PRO A 254 -1.57 -13.45 22.42
N VAL A 255 -0.89 -12.34 22.04
CA VAL A 255 0.54 -11.96 21.66
C VAL A 255 0.47 -10.44 21.20
N ASP A 256 1.51 -9.64 20.92
CA ASP A 256 1.40 -8.13 20.87
C ASP A 256 2.02 -7.36 19.65
N ASP A 257 1.69 -6.03 19.58
CA ASP A 257 2.26 -4.77 18.93
C ASP A 257 1.65 -4.00 17.69
N ILE A 258 2.03 -2.68 17.45
CA ILE A 258 1.38 -1.58 16.58
C ILE A 258 2.25 -0.32 16.17
N TYR A 259 2.13 0.32 14.94
CA TYR A 259 2.70 1.69 14.53
C TYR A 259 2.01 2.49 13.34
N VAL A 260 2.31 3.79 12.97
CA VAL A 260 1.40 4.95 12.50
C VAL A 260 1.65 5.63 11.02
N CYS A 261 0.67 6.15 10.15
CA CYS A 261 0.76 7.02 8.84
C CYS A 261 -0.49 8.01 8.42
N MET A 262 -0.40 9.07 7.56
CA MET A 262 -1.31 10.30 7.38
C MET A 262 -2.66 10.19 6.56
N ILE A 263 -3.82 10.67 7.08
CA ILE A 263 -5.18 10.70 6.42
C ILE A 263 -6.07 11.90 6.91
N SER A 264 -7.29 12.17 6.42
CA SER A 264 -8.14 13.31 6.86
C SER A 264 -9.66 13.05 6.91
N TYR A 265 -10.45 14.00 7.46
CA TYR A 265 -11.92 13.94 7.55
C TYR A 265 -12.63 13.54 6.26
N ALA A 266 -12.05 13.85 5.09
CA ALA A 266 -12.62 13.54 3.78
C ALA A 266 -12.79 12.02 3.52
N HIS A 267 -12.15 11.19 4.35
CA HIS A 267 -12.21 9.73 4.34
C HIS A 267 -13.00 9.15 5.54
N ASN A 268 -13.70 9.98 6.32
CA ASN A 268 -14.42 9.57 7.54
C ASN A 268 -13.53 8.92 8.62
N VAL A 269 -12.28 9.37 8.72
CA VAL A 269 -11.29 8.88 9.70
C VAL A 269 -10.96 9.90 10.79
N ALA A 270 -11.50 11.11 10.70
CA ALA A 270 -11.32 12.18 11.68
C ALA A 270 -12.56 13.08 11.74
N ALA A 271 -12.75 13.78 12.86
CA ALA A 271 -13.79 14.78 13.01
C ALA A 271 -13.70 15.92 11.97
N GLN A 272 -14.81 16.61 11.71
CA GLN A 272 -14.89 17.65 10.68
C GLN A 272 -13.84 18.76 10.91
N GLY A 273 -13.07 19.08 9.86
CA GLY A 273 -12.01 20.09 9.90
C GLY A 273 -10.69 19.62 10.52
N LYS A 274 -10.57 18.34 10.89
CA LYS A 274 -9.34 17.74 11.40
C LYS A 274 -8.63 16.90 10.33
N TYR A 275 -7.32 16.83 10.47
CA TYR A 275 -6.40 16.09 9.62
C TYR A 275 -5.52 15.24 10.51
N ILE A 276 -5.28 14.00 10.12
CA ILE A 276 -4.36 13.07 10.77
C ILE A 276 -3.08 13.08 9.94
N ALA A 277 -1.98 13.57 10.49
CA ALA A 277 -0.70 13.68 9.81
C ALA A 277 0.32 12.80 10.50
N ILE A 278 1.00 11.95 9.75
CA ILE A 278 1.90 10.97 10.32
C ILE A 278 3.06 10.74 9.36
N ALA A 279 4.26 10.81 9.93
CA ALA A 279 5.54 10.69 9.26
C ALA A 279 6.20 9.39 9.72
N SER A 280 6.68 8.60 8.76
CA SER A 280 7.37 7.32 9.00
C SER A 280 8.68 7.27 8.23
N THR A 281 9.71 6.73 8.85
CA THR A 281 11.02 6.44 8.22
C THR A 281 11.62 5.20 8.87
N THR A 282 12.67 4.64 8.26
CA THR A 282 13.50 3.62 8.92
C THR A 282 14.45 4.34 9.88
N VAL A 283 14.57 3.84 11.11
CA VAL A 283 15.44 4.45 12.13
C VAL A 283 16.91 4.26 11.75
N GLU A 284 17.63 5.36 11.57
CA GLU A 284 19.05 5.35 11.20
C GLU A 284 19.97 5.89 12.32
N THR A 285 19.41 6.59 13.31
CA THR A 285 20.15 7.27 14.37
C THR A 285 19.63 6.89 15.77
N ALA A 286 20.34 7.35 16.81
CA ALA A 286 19.91 7.19 18.20
C ALA A 286 18.79 8.16 18.61
N GLU A 287 18.43 9.12 17.75
CA GLU A 287 17.40 10.15 18.02
C GLU A 287 16.31 10.11 16.94
N PRO A 288 15.46 9.06 16.90
CA PRO A 288 14.52 8.79 15.80
C PRO A 288 13.50 9.92 15.56
N GLU A 289 13.11 10.66 16.60
CA GLU A 289 12.20 11.80 16.44
C GLU A 289 12.83 12.97 15.64
N LYS A 290 14.16 13.11 15.63
CA LYS A 290 14.84 14.15 14.84
C LYS A 290 14.90 13.80 13.36
N GLU A 291 14.90 12.52 13.01
CA GLU A 291 14.92 12.06 11.62
C GLU A 291 13.66 12.47 10.86
N VAL A 292 12.52 12.57 11.56
CA VAL A 292 11.23 12.99 11.01
C VAL A 292 10.97 14.49 11.14
N GLU A 293 11.86 15.27 11.77
CA GLU A 293 11.70 16.72 11.97
C GLU A 293 11.43 17.48 10.68
N PRO A 294 12.12 17.23 9.54
CA PRO A 294 11.82 17.90 8.27
C PRO A 294 10.38 17.66 7.77
N ALA A 295 9.77 16.52 8.13
CA ALA A 295 8.38 16.24 7.82
C ALA A 295 7.44 16.95 8.79
N LEU A 296 7.77 17.02 10.09
CA LEU A 296 6.98 17.71 11.12
C LEU A 296 6.93 19.23 10.88
N GLU A 297 8.02 19.85 10.44
CA GLU A 297 8.08 21.28 10.09
C GLU A 297 7.06 21.66 8.99
N LEU A 298 6.74 20.73 8.08
CA LEU A 298 5.75 20.94 7.03
C LEU A 298 4.30 20.88 7.54
N LEU A 299 4.10 20.40 8.77
CA LEU A 299 2.79 20.11 9.36
C LEU A 299 2.41 21.08 10.48
N GLU A 300 3.29 22.00 10.86
CA GLU A 300 2.99 22.99 11.89
C GLU A 300 1.87 23.95 11.46
N PRO A 301 0.96 24.34 12.39
CA PRO A 301 0.90 23.93 13.79
C PRO A 301 0.27 22.53 14.00
N ILE A 302 0.87 21.73 14.88
CA ILE A 302 0.39 20.38 15.23
C ILE A 302 -0.44 20.43 16.53
N ASP A 303 -1.69 19.96 16.48
CA ASP A 303 -2.58 19.93 17.66
C ASP A 303 -2.13 18.90 18.72
N GLN A 304 -1.69 17.71 18.29
CA GLN A 304 -1.21 16.63 19.15
C GLN A 304 -0.28 15.69 18.36
N LYS A 305 0.74 15.13 19.03
CA LYS A 305 1.70 14.18 18.45
C LYS A 305 1.68 12.84 19.21
N PHE A 306 1.66 11.74 18.46
CA PHE A 306 1.76 10.38 18.97
C PHE A 306 3.01 9.73 18.34
N VAL A 307 3.96 9.29 19.16
CA VAL A 307 5.26 8.76 18.70
C VAL A 307 5.37 7.28 19.01
N ALA A 308 5.92 6.54 18.05
CA ALA A 308 5.79 5.09 18.01
C ALA A 308 6.98 4.51 17.21
N ILE A 309 7.79 3.59 17.78
CA ILE A 309 8.96 2.93 17.15
C ILE A 309 8.78 1.41 17.07
N SER A 310 8.85 0.83 15.87
CA SER A 310 8.68 -0.61 15.61
C SER A 310 9.99 -1.30 15.26
N ASP A 311 10.15 -2.53 15.74
CA ASP A 311 11.06 -3.50 15.13
C ASP A 311 10.42 -4.11 13.88
N LEU A 312 11.22 -4.27 12.81
CA LEU A 312 10.80 -4.96 11.59
C LEU A 312 11.36 -6.37 11.57
N TYR A 313 10.49 -7.34 11.34
CA TYR A 313 10.84 -8.76 11.27
C TYR A 313 10.57 -9.31 9.87
N GLU A 314 11.40 -10.27 9.48
CA GLU A 314 11.22 -11.09 8.27
C GLU A 314 11.42 -12.58 8.64
N PRO A 315 10.77 -13.51 7.92
CA PRO A 315 10.91 -14.92 8.20
C PRO A 315 12.30 -15.45 7.80
N ILE A 316 12.92 -16.24 8.68
CA ILE A 316 14.16 -16.98 8.37
C ILE A 316 13.90 -18.35 7.75
N ASP A 317 12.65 -18.81 7.78
CA ASP A 317 12.16 -20.07 7.21
C ASP A 317 11.12 -19.74 6.15
N ASP A 318 11.31 -20.28 4.93
CA ASP A 318 10.36 -20.06 3.84
C ASP A 318 9.07 -20.87 4.02
N GLY A 319 9.04 -21.82 4.96
CA GLY A 319 7.85 -22.62 5.28
C GLY A 319 7.67 -23.84 4.39
N SER A 320 8.57 -24.08 3.43
CA SER A 320 8.44 -25.21 2.49
C SER A 320 8.54 -26.57 3.20
N GLU A 321 9.40 -26.69 4.22
CA GLU A 321 9.52 -27.90 5.04
C GLU A 321 8.62 -27.86 6.28
N SER A 322 8.60 -26.74 7.00
CA SER A 322 7.86 -26.60 8.27
C SER A 322 6.36 -26.47 8.09
N GLN A 323 5.91 -26.07 6.90
CA GLN A 323 4.52 -25.68 6.61
C GLN A 323 4.02 -24.52 7.48
N VAL A 324 4.95 -23.69 7.97
CA VAL A 324 4.67 -22.45 8.70
C VAL A 324 5.08 -21.27 7.82
N PHE A 325 4.09 -20.55 7.30
CA PHE A 325 4.32 -19.42 6.38
C PHE A 325 4.11 -18.11 7.12
N CYS A 326 5.20 -17.45 7.49
CA CYS A 326 5.16 -16.17 8.18
C CYS A 326 5.32 -15.01 7.19
N SER A 327 4.58 -13.93 7.45
CA SER A 327 4.68 -12.66 6.74
C SER A 327 5.80 -11.77 7.28
N CYS A 328 6.19 -10.78 6.49
CA CYS A 328 7.07 -9.70 6.93
C CYS A 328 6.29 -8.61 7.65
N SER A 329 6.95 -7.91 8.57
CA SER A 329 6.42 -6.66 9.14
C SER A 329 6.15 -5.63 8.03
N TYR A 330 5.15 -4.78 8.24
CA TYR A 330 4.88 -3.68 7.33
C TYR A 330 6.02 -2.65 7.36
N ASP A 331 6.62 -2.39 6.20
CA ASP A 331 7.68 -1.39 6.08
C ASP A 331 7.16 0.05 6.17
N ALA A 332 8.09 1.02 6.19
CA ALA A 332 7.79 2.45 6.30
C ALA A 332 7.17 3.08 5.03
N THR A 333 6.94 2.33 3.94
CA THR A 333 6.35 2.89 2.72
C THR A 333 4.89 3.25 2.94
N THR A 334 4.41 4.30 2.27
CA THR A 334 3.03 4.77 2.40
C THR A 334 2.09 4.17 1.36
N HIS A 335 2.47 3.04 0.75
CA HIS A 335 1.70 2.33 -0.26
C HIS A 335 1.89 0.81 -0.14
N PHE A 336 0.98 0.02 -0.69
CA PHE A 336 0.97 -1.43 -0.47
C PHE A 336 1.85 -2.29 -1.39
N GLU A 337 2.72 -1.72 -2.23
CA GLU A 337 3.50 -2.51 -3.20
C GLU A 337 4.34 -3.62 -2.55
N THR A 338 5.06 -3.33 -1.47
CA THR A 338 5.91 -4.31 -0.77
C THR A 338 5.08 -5.36 -0.03
N THR A 339 4.00 -4.96 0.63
CA THR A 339 3.00 -5.88 1.21
C THR A 339 2.40 -6.82 0.16
N CYS A 340 2.12 -6.30 -1.04
CA CYS A 340 1.58 -7.08 -2.14
C CYS A 340 2.59 -8.13 -2.65
N ASN A 341 3.88 -7.78 -2.69
CA ASN A 341 4.94 -8.72 -3.01
C ASN A 341 5.03 -9.85 -1.97
N ASP A 342 4.94 -9.53 -0.68
CA ASP A 342 4.92 -10.52 0.40
C ASP A 342 3.72 -11.47 0.29
N ILE A 343 2.51 -10.96 0.05
CA ILE A 343 1.32 -11.79 -0.17
C ILE A 343 1.52 -12.79 -1.32
N LYS A 344 2.06 -12.32 -2.45
CA LYS A 344 2.30 -13.18 -3.62
C LYS A 344 3.37 -14.23 -3.35
N ASP A 345 4.41 -13.86 -2.61
CA ASP A 345 5.49 -14.75 -2.24
C ASP A 345 4.98 -15.85 -1.29
N ILE A 346 4.28 -15.47 -0.21
CA ILE A 346 3.64 -16.42 0.71
C ILE A 346 2.69 -17.35 -0.04
N TYR A 347 1.81 -16.79 -0.90
CA TYR A 347 0.91 -17.62 -1.70
C TYR A 347 1.67 -18.62 -2.58
N LYS A 348 2.76 -18.19 -3.22
CA LYS A 348 3.59 -19.07 -4.05
C LYS A 348 4.24 -20.18 -3.22
N ARG A 349 4.74 -19.86 -2.02
CA ARG A 349 5.31 -20.84 -1.09
C ARG A 349 4.26 -21.85 -0.61
N MET A 350 3.04 -21.41 -0.34
CA MET A 350 1.91 -22.27 0.06
C MET A 350 1.37 -23.14 -1.09
N ALA A 351 1.19 -22.56 -2.28
CA ALA A 351 0.52 -23.21 -3.41
C ALA A 351 1.48 -23.92 -4.39
N GLY A 352 2.80 -23.73 -4.23
CA GLY A 352 3.83 -24.25 -5.13
C GLY A 352 3.85 -23.60 -6.52
N SER A 353 3.03 -22.58 -6.77
CA SER A 353 2.92 -21.88 -8.06
C SER A 353 2.56 -20.41 -7.86
N ALA A 354 2.97 -19.56 -8.81
CA ALA A 354 2.73 -18.13 -8.70
C ALA A 354 1.23 -17.80 -8.75
N PHE A 355 0.83 -16.73 -8.06
CA PHE A 355 -0.54 -16.23 -8.11
C PHE A 355 -0.89 -15.77 -9.53
N ASP A 356 -1.79 -16.48 -10.19
CA ASP A 356 -2.20 -16.21 -11.57
C ASP A 356 -3.53 -15.43 -11.60
N PHE A 357 -3.41 -14.12 -11.85
CA PHE A 357 -4.56 -13.22 -11.95
C PHE A 357 -5.48 -13.51 -13.15
N GLU A 358 -4.99 -14.14 -14.22
CA GLU A 358 -5.75 -14.34 -15.46
C GLU A 358 -6.50 -15.67 -15.47
N ASN A 359 -5.90 -16.76 -14.98
CA ASN A 359 -6.59 -18.05 -14.87
C ASN A 359 -7.76 -18.01 -13.89
N MET A 360 -7.71 -17.15 -12.87
CA MET A 360 -8.79 -17.09 -11.88
C MET A 360 -10.00 -16.25 -12.32
N LYS A 361 -9.84 -15.27 -13.23
CA LYS A 361 -10.97 -14.59 -13.91
C LYS A 361 -11.82 -15.59 -14.71
N ARG A 362 -11.19 -16.60 -15.31
CA ARG A 362 -11.87 -17.64 -16.09
C ARG A 362 -12.72 -18.55 -15.19
N LYS A 363 -12.19 -18.98 -14.04
CA LYS A 363 -12.92 -19.83 -13.09
C LYS A 363 -14.18 -19.19 -12.50
N GLN A 364 -14.23 -17.87 -12.36
CA GLN A 364 -15.43 -17.17 -11.85
C GLN A 364 -16.62 -17.26 -12.82
N ASN A 365 -16.35 -17.37 -14.13
CA ASN A 365 -17.38 -17.59 -15.14
C ASN A 365 -17.82 -19.06 -15.26
N ASP A 366 -17.04 -20.00 -14.69
CA ASP A 366 -17.27 -21.45 -14.79
C ASP A 366 -18.01 -22.03 -13.57
N VAL A 367 -18.43 -21.21 -12.59
CA VAL A 367 -19.10 -21.67 -11.34
C VAL A 367 -20.49 -21.04 -11.16
N PHE A 368 -21.24 -20.88 -12.26
CA PHE A 368 -22.70 -20.81 -12.20
C PHE A 368 -23.30 -22.02 -12.90
N GLY A 369 -23.92 -22.89 -12.11
CA GLY A 369 -24.41 -24.19 -12.51
C GLY A 369 -25.42 -24.13 -13.65
N GLU A 370 -25.12 -24.90 -14.69
CA GLU A 370 -26.10 -25.80 -15.27
C GLU A 370 -26.61 -26.73 -14.16
N ALA A 371 -27.89 -26.63 -13.84
CA ALA A 371 -28.65 -27.71 -13.24
C ALA A 371 -30.00 -27.75 -13.96
N ASP A 372 -30.26 -28.89 -14.58
CA ASP A 372 -31.47 -29.26 -15.29
C ASP A 372 -32.75 -28.91 -14.52
N GLN A 373 -33.60 -28.05 -15.09
CA GLN A 373 -35.02 -28.29 -15.48
C GLN A 373 -35.73 -27.00 -15.89
#